data_AF-A0A1H4GKE8-F1
#
_entry.id   AF-A0A1H4GKE8-F1
#
_cell.length_a   1.000
_cell.length_b   1.000
_cell.length_c   1.000
_cell.angle_alpha   90.00
_cell.angle_beta   90.00
_cell.angle_gamma   90.00
#
_symmetry.space_group_name_H-M   'P 1'
#
loop_
_entity.id
_entity.type
_entity.pdbx_description
1 polymer ?
#
loop_
_entity_poly.entity_id
_entity_poly.type
_entity_poly.pdbx_seq_one_letter_code
_entity_poly.pdbx_strand_id
1 'polypeptide(L)'
;MLYQFVAMYIEDESTGNQITVEIDKVMDNDYDIIKELGRFDFDWDELKGELVYKLVLVGTNDIEGLIAIIDHPEEGFRYLEVKLIESAKENIGANKKYTRVAGTLLSFACREAFRKGYYGAVFLIPKTNLVPLYIKKYGFKNIGRGLWLDIDASLELMSKFQ
;
A
#
# COMPACT_ATOMS: atom_id res chain seq x y z
N MET A 1 17.80 11.23 11.22
CA MET A 1 17.41 9.84 11.51
C MET A 1 17.52 9.09 10.19
N LEU A 2 18.61 8.34 10.00
CA LEU A 2 18.82 7.57 8.77
C LEU A 2 17.83 6.40 8.81
N TYR A 3 16.82 6.42 7.95
CA TYR A 3 16.00 5.24 7.71
C TYR A 3 16.91 4.20 7.07
N GLN A 4 17.42 3.28 7.88
CA GLN A 4 18.15 2.11 7.43
C GLN A 4 17.25 1.37 6.44
N PHE A 5 17.81 0.91 5.31
CA PHE A 5 17.08 0.11 4.32
C PHE A 5 16.65 -1.20 4.99
N VAL A 6 15.46 -1.24 5.58
CA VAL A 6 14.86 -2.48 6.02
C VAL A 6 14.17 -3.11 4.83
N ALA A 7 14.52 -4.36 4.55
CA ALA A 7 13.92 -5.14 3.49
C ALA A 7 12.46 -5.41 3.84
N MET A 8 11.54 -5.05 2.94
CA MET A 8 10.13 -5.38 3.10
C MET A 8 9.91 -6.86 2.78
N TYR A 9 8.93 -7.47 3.42
CA TYR A 9 8.54 -8.85 3.13
C TYR A 9 7.03 -9.04 3.22
N ILE A 10 6.54 -10.00 2.44
CA ILE A 10 5.24 -10.63 2.62
C ILE A 10 5.45 -12.05 3.14
N GLU A 11 4.40 -12.67 3.65
CA GLU A 11 4.49 -14.00 4.26
C GLU A 11 3.59 -14.97 3.52
N ASP A 12 4.13 -16.13 3.15
CA ASP A 12 3.36 -17.25 2.61
C ASP A 12 2.49 -17.84 3.73
N GLU A 13 1.17 -17.77 3.57
CA GLU A 13 0.22 -18.18 4.62
C GLU A 13 0.32 -19.67 4.94
N SER A 14 0.73 -20.50 3.98
CA SER A 14 0.79 -21.96 4.17
C SER A 14 2.04 -22.42 4.90
N THR A 15 3.15 -21.69 4.73
CA THR A 15 4.47 -22.08 5.25
C THR A 15 4.98 -21.15 6.34
N GLY A 16 4.47 -19.93 6.46
CA GLY A 16 5.00 -18.88 7.33
C GLY A 16 6.32 -18.27 6.81
N ASN A 17 6.75 -18.65 5.60
CA ASN A 17 8.02 -18.16 5.04
C ASN A 17 7.91 -16.69 4.66
N GLN A 18 8.93 -15.92 5.02
CA GLN A 18 9.08 -14.54 4.60
C GLN A 18 9.66 -14.47 3.19
N ILE A 19 9.00 -13.71 2.33
CA ILE A 19 9.38 -13.51 0.94
C ILE A 19 9.70 -12.02 0.79
N THR A 20 10.94 -11.72 0.44
CA THR A 20 11.39 -10.35 0.24
C THR A 20 10.65 -9.71 -0.94
N VAL A 21 10.22 -8.46 -0.76
CA VAL A 21 9.51 -7.70 -1.77
C VAL A 21 10.10 -6.32 -1.96
N GLU A 22 9.93 -5.80 -3.16
CA GLU A 22 10.24 -4.43 -3.54
C GLU A 22 8.96 -3.70 -3.93
N ILE A 23 8.97 -2.38 -3.84
CA ILE A 23 7.88 -1.53 -4.32
C ILE A 23 8.45 -0.58 -5.34
N ASP A 24 8.02 -0.75 -6.59
CA ASP A 24 8.45 0.03 -7.74
C ASP A 24 7.30 0.87 -8.28
N LYS A 25 7.65 1.93 -9.00
CA LYS A 25 6.66 2.68 -9.77
C LYS A 25 6.15 1.80 -10.92
N VAL A 26 4.84 1.85 -11.17
CA VAL A 26 4.25 1.29 -12.39
C VAL A 26 4.65 2.15 -13.58
N MET A 27 5.21 1.52 -14.60
CA MET A 27 5.64 2.12 -15.85
C MET A 27 4.59 1.84 -16.94
N ASP A 28 4.64 2.58 -18.06
CA ASP A 28 3.63 2.47 -19.12
C ASP A 28 3.44 1.04 -19.66
N ASN A 29 4.53 0.27 -19.75
CA ASN A 29 4.52 -1.13 -20.18
C ASN A 29 3.96 -2.11 -19.14
N ASP A 30 3.89 -1.71 -17.86
CA ASP A 30 3.36 -2.56 -16.80
C ASP A 30 1.83 -2.65 -16.85
N TYR A 31 1.14 -1.64 -17.37
CA TYR A 31 -0.32 -1.62 -17.39
C TYR A 31 -0.89 -2.75 -18.25
N ASP A 32 -0.31 -3.00 -19.43
CA ASP A 32 -0.71 -4.12 -20.27
C ASP A 32 -0.47 -5.45 -19.56
N ILE A 33 0.66 -5.59 -18.85
CA ILE A 33 0.98 -6.78 -18.04
C ILE A 33 -0.06 -6.98 -16.92
N ILE A 34 -0.36 -5.92 -16.16
CA ILE A 34 -1.34 -5.95 -15.06
C ILE A 34 -2.71 -6.39 -15.58
N LYS A 35 -3.11 -5.87 -16.73
CA LYS A 35 -4.38 -6.20 -17.39
C LYS A 35 -4.42 -7.64 -17.88
N GLU A 36 -3.37 -8.10 -18.56
CA GLU A 36 -3.25 -9.47 -19.08
C GLU A 36 -3.21 -10.52 -17.97
N LEU A 37 -2.60 -10.20 -16.82
CA LEU A 37 -2.59 -11.08 -15.66
C LEU A 37 -4.00 -11.39 -15.15
N GLY A 38 -4.95 -10.45 -15.26
CA GLY A 38 -6.33 -10.64 -14.79
C GLY A 38 -6.47 -10.87 -13.27
N ARG A 39 -5.40 -10.59 -12.50
CA ARG A 39 -5.30 -10.82 -11.05
C ARG A 39 -5.86 -9.68 -10.20
N PHE A 40 -6.30 -8.59 -10.83
CA PHE A 40 -6.84 -7.39 -10.20
C PHE A 40 -8.25 -7.14 -10.74
N ASP A 41 -9.15 -6.64 -9.90
CA ASP A 41 -10.54 -6.35 -10.29
C ASP A 41 -10.69 -4.94 -10.89
N PHE A 42 -9.88 -3.98 -10.43
CA PHE A 42 -9.89 -2.63 -10.97
C PHE A 42 -9.17 -2.53 -12.32
N ASP A 43 -9.70 -1.74 -13.26
CA ASP A 43 -8.99 -1.42 -14.50
C ASP A 43 -7.96 -0.33 -14.22
N TRP A 44 -6.72 -0.74 -13.94
CA TRP A 44 -5.63 0.17 -13.57
C TRP A 44 -5.25 1.15 -14.68
N ASP A 45 -5.68 0.93 -15.93
CA ASP A 45 -5.55 1.92 -17.01
C ASP A 45 -6.25 3.25 -16.66
N GLU A 46 -7.32 3.22 -15.86
CA GLU A 46 -8.06 4.41 -15.41
C GLU A 46 -7.22 5.36 -14.54
N LEU A 47 -6.12 4.86 -13.98
CA LEU A 47 -5.19 5.64 -13.13
C LEU A 47 -3.84 5.91 -13.84
N LYS A 48 -3.78 5.76 -15.17
CA LYS A 48 -2.64 6.23 -15.96
C LYS A 48 -2.43 7.73 -15.77
N GLY A 49 -1.19 8.11 -15.45
CA GLY A 49 -0.82 9.50 -15.14
C GLY A 49 -0.77 9.83 -13.64
N GLU A 50 -1.36 9.00 -12.79
CA GLU A 50 -1.25 9.11 -11.33
C GLU A 50 0.03 8.44 -10.80
N LEU A 51 0.36 8.64 -9.52
CA LEU A 51 1.46 7.92 -8.87
C LEU A 51 1.02 6.52 -8.46
N VAL A 52 1.19 5.57 -9.38
CA VAL A 52 0.89 4.15 -9.13
C VAL A 52 2.18 3.38 -8.84
N TYR A 53 2.13 2.50 -7.84
CA TYR A 53 3.22 1.63 -7.43
C TYR A 53 2.77 0.18 -7.35
N LYS A 54 3.69 -0.74 -7.62
CA LYS A 54 3.52 -2.19 -7.62
C LYS A 54 4.41 -2.82 -6.57
N LEU A 55 3.87 -3.76 -5.80
CA LEU A 55 4.64 -4.63 -4.91
C LEU A 55 5.01 -5.89 -5.67
N VAL A 56 6.32 -6.13 -5.80
CA VAL A 56 6.89 -7.24 -6.59
C VAL A 56 7.75 -8.14 -5.71
N LEU A 57 7.76 -9.44 -5.98
CA LEU A 57 8.67 -10.37 -5.31
C LEU A 57 10.10 -10.15 -5.83
N VAL A 58 11.07 -10.06 -4.92
CA VAL A 58 12.47 -9.89 -5.32
C VAL A 58 12.95 -11.10 -6.12
N GLY A 59 13.56 -10.83 -7.26
CA GLY A 59 14.06 -11.86 -8.18
C GLY A 59 12.99 -12.46 -9.10
N THR A 60 11.76 -11.96 -9.03
CA THR A 60 10.70 -12.28 -10.01
C THR A 60 10.07 -11.00 -10.56
N ASN A 61 9.12 -11.14 -11.48
CA ASN A 61 8.30 -10.03 -11.98
C ASN A 61 6.84 -10.15 -11.49
N ASP A 62 6.60 -10.96 -10.46
CA ASP A 62 5.25 -11.23 -9.97
C ASP A 62 4.74 -10.04 -9.15
N ILE A 63 3.68 -9.41 -9.66
CA ILE A 63 3.00 -8.31 -8.99
C ILE A 63 1.96 -8.88 -8.03
N GLU A 64 2.14 -8.61 -6.74
CA GLU A 64 1.27 -9.16 -5.68
C GLU A 64 0.31 -8.11 -5.09
N GLY A 65 0.52 -6.83 -5.39
CA GLY A 65 -0.38 -5.76 -5.02
C GLY A 65 -0.02 -4.43 -5.70
N LEU A 66 -0.98 -3.51 -5.69
CA LEU A 66 -0.91 -2.21 -6.33
C LEU A 66 -1.45 -1.12 -5.40
N ILE A 67 -0.86 0.08 -5.47
CA ILE A 67 -1.33 1.26 -4.74
C ILE A 67 -1.21 2.50 -5.63
N ALA A 68 -2.28 3.30 -5.70
CA ALA A 68 -2.27 4.62 -6.28
C ALA A 68 -2.31 5.68 -5.16
N ILE A 69 -1.42 6.65 -5.25
CA ILE A 69 -1.28 7.73 -4.27
C ILE A 69 -1.48 9.08 -4.97
N ILE A 70 -2.25 9.97 -4.33
CA ILE A 70 -2.37 11.37 -4.73
C ILE A 70 -1.61 12.22 -3.72
N ASP A 71 -0.80 13.15 -4.22
CA ASP A 71 0.00 14.08 -3.42
C ASP A 71 -0.80 15.35 -3.13
N HIS A 72 -0.99 15.69 -1.85
CA HIS A 72 -1.67 16.91 -1.39
C HIS A 72 -0.66 17.80 -0.66
N PRO A 73 0.08 18.67 -1.38
CA PRO A 73 1.18 19.47 -0.83
C PRO A 73 0.73 20.82 -0.24
N GLU A 74 -0.58 21.09 -0.15
CA GLU A 74 -1.11 22.39 0.24
C GLU A 74 -0.62 22.86 1.61
N GLU A 75 -0.35 24.16 1.73
CA GLU A 75 0.14 24.74 2.98
C GLU A 75 -0.88 24.55 4.12
N GLY A 76 -0.36 24.17 5.30
CA GLY A 76 -1.15 23.95 6.51
C GLY A 76 -1.68 22.53 6.70
N PHE A 77 -1.87 21.74 5.63
CA PHE A 77 -2.35 20.37 5.74
C PHE A 77 -1.82 19.49 4.60
N ARG A 78 -0.61 18.94 4.79
CA ARG A 78 0.08 18.12 3.81
C ARG A 78 -0.07 16.64 4.11
N TYR A 79 -0.45 15.85 3.12
CA TYR A 79 -0.67 14.41 3.29
C TYR A 79 -0.61 13.67 1.95
N LEU A 80 -0.51 12.35 2.04
CA LEU A 80 -0.69 11.47 0.89
C LEU A 80 -2.07 10.79 0.97
N GLU A 81 -2.85 10.88 -0.10
CA GLU A 81 -4.10 10.14 -0.22
C GLU A 81 -3.83 8.80 -0.90
N VAL A 82 -4.23 7.70 -0.26
CA VAL A 82 -4.32 6.40 -0.93
C VAL A 82 -5.62 6.37 -1.72
N LYS A 83 -5.51 6.66 -3.02
CA LYS A 83 -6.64 6.72 -3.94
C LYS A 83 -7.24 5.34 -4.18
N LEU A 84 -6.39 4.35 -4.36
CA LEU A 84 -6.76 2.95 -4.55
C LEU A 84 -5.65 2.06 -4.01
N ILE A 85 -6.04 0.94 -3.41
CA ILE A 85 -5.13 -0.12 -2.99
C ILE A 85 -5.78 -1.46 -3.27
N GLU A 86 -5.02 -2.37 -3.86
CA GLU A 86 -5.51 -3.69 -4.22
C GLU A 86 -4.42 -4.75 -4.02
N SER A 87 -4.81 -5.92 -3.55
CA SER A 87 -3.95 -7.10 -3.53
C SER A 87 -4.37 -8.01 -4.67
N ALA A 88 -3.44 -8.76 -5.25
CA ALA A 88 -3.80 -9.78 -6.25
C ALA A 88 -4.86 -10.73 -5.67
N LYS A 89 -5.76 -11.26 -6.52
CA LYS A 89 -6.90 -12.11 -6.14
C LYS A 89 -6.53 -13.27 -5.21
N GLU A 90 -5.36 -13.87 -5.44
CA GLU A 90 -4.84 -14.98 -4.64
C GLU A 90 -4.50 -14.56 -3.21
N ASN A 91 -4.35 -13.26 -2.93
CA ASN A 91 -3.96 -12.71 -1.63
C ASN A 91 -5.16 -12.12 -0.85
N ILE A 92 -6.39 -12.40 -1.27
CA ILE A 92 -7.62 -11.88 -0.67
C ILE A 92 -8.38 -12.98 0.08
N GLY A 93 -8.96 -12.63 1.23
CA GLY A 93 -9.87 -13.50 1.98
C GLY A 93 -9.15 -14.48 2.91
N ALA A 94 -9.86 -15.54 3.30
CA ALA A 94 -9.41 -16.50 4.29
C ALA A 94 -8.34 -17.48 3.76
N ASN A 95 -8.36 -17.78 2.45
CA ASN A 95 -7.45 -18.73 1.79
C ASN A 95 -6.37 -18.02 0.97
N LYS A 96 -5.96 -16.83 1.41
CA LYS A 96 -4.94 -16.02 0.75
C LYS A 96 -3.60 -16.76 0.70
N LYS A 97 -2.88 -16.65 -0.43
CA LYS A 97 -1.53 -17.18 -0.64
C LYS A 97 -0.51 -16.40 0.17
N TYR A 98 -0.47 -15.08 0.00
CA TYR A 98 0.38 -14.19 0.75
C TYR A 98 -0.41 -13.29 1.69
N THR A 99 0.16 -13.05 2.86
CA THR A 99 -0.31 -12.04 3.80
C THR A 99 0.56 -10.79 3.76
N ARG A 100 0.20 -9.80 4.57
CA ARG A 100 0.92 -8.52 4.72
C ARG A 100 0.90 -7.58 3.51
N VAL A 101 0.56 -8.03 2.29
CA VAL A 101 0.53 -7.22 1.04
C VAL A 101 -0.01 -5.80 1.24
N ALA A 102 -1.28 -5.64 1.64
CA ALA A 102 -1.88 -4.32 1.83
C ALA A 102 -1.21 -3.51 2.95
N GLY A 103 -0.75 -4.16 4.02
CA GLY A 103 -0.03 -3.49 5.10
C GLY A 103 1.33 -2.96 4.66
N THR A 104 2.06 -3.73 3.83
CA THR A 104 3.33 -3.33 3.23
C THR A 104 3.16 -2.12 2.30
N LEU A 105 2.13 -2.12 1.46
CA LEU A 105 1.79 -0.98 0.59
C LEU A 105 1.38 0.28 1.37
N LEU A 106 0.59 0.14 2.45
CA LEU A 106 0.22 1.27 3.31
C LEU A 106 1.44 1.82 4.06
N SER A 107 2.31 0.96 4.57
CA SER A 107 3.58 1.33 5.21
C SER A 107 4.51 2.05 4.24
N PHE A 108 4.51 1.66 2.96
CA PHE A 108 5.18 2.40 1.90
C PHE A 108 4.62 3.83 1.77
N ALA A 109 3.31 4.01 1.72
CA ALA A 109 2.70 5.34 1.66
C ALA A 109 3.09 6.22 2.86
N CYS A 110 3.10 5.67 4.08
CA CYS A 110 3.57 6.37 5.28
C CYS A 110 5.04 6.81 5.14
N ARG A 111 5.91 5.91 4.66
CA ARG A 111 7.33 6.23 4.43
C ARG A 111 7.50 7.35 3.41
N GLU A 112 6.76 7.31 2.30
CA GLU A 112 6.81 8.37 1.29
C GLU A 112 6.28 9.70 1.84
N ALA A 113 5.26 9.69 2.69
CA ALA A 113 4.80 10.88 3.40
C ALA A 113 5.89 11.46 4.32
N PHE A 114 6.63 10.62 5.06
CA PHE A 114 7.79 11.09 5.84
C PHE A 114 8.89 11.67 4.96
N ARG A 115 9.22 11.03 3.82
CA ARG A 115 10.23 11.52 2.88
C ARG A 115 9.88 12.90 2.31
N LYS A 116 8.59 13.18 2.12
CA LYS A 116 8.07 14.49 1.69
C LYS A 116 7.99 15.53 2.83
N GLY A 117 8.26 15.14 4.07
CA GLY A 117 8.13 16.02 5.24
C GLY A 117 6.69 16.22 5.71
N TYR A 118 5.79 15.27 5.42
CA TYR A 118 4.38 15.31 5.81
C TYR A 118 4.12 14.56 7.13
N TYR A 119 5.18 14.20 7.85
CA TYR A 119 5.11 13.55 9.17
C TYR A 119 4.29 12.24 9.16
N GLY A 120 4.36 11.48 8.06
CA GLY A 120 3.64 10.21 7.92
C GLY A 120 2.15 10.35 7.59
N ALA A 121 1.63 11.57 7.45
CA ALA A 121 0.21 11.82 7.20
C ALA A 121 -0.32 11.10 5.95
N VAL A 122 -1.23 10.14 6.18
CA VAL A 122 -1.88 9.36 5.12
C VAL A 122 -3.39 9.36 5.32
N PHE A 123 -4.12 9.60 4.23
CA PHE A 123 -5.58 9.63 4.18
C PHE A 123 -6.11 8.58 3.20
N LEU A 124 -7.30 8.02 3.48
CA LEU A 124 -8.05 7.24 2.48
C LEU A 124 -9.55 7.29 2.71
N ILE A 125 -10.32 7.02 1.65
CA ILE A 125 -11.77 6.81 1.70
C ILE A 125 -12.03 5.33 1.42
N PRO A 126 -12.35 4.50 2.45
CA PRO A 126 -12.52 3.07 2.26
C PRO A 126 -13.97 2.75 1.84
N LYS A 127 -14.18 1.56 1.26
CA LYS A 127 -15.51 0.95 1.23
C LYS A 127 -16.02 0.77 2.67
N THR A 128 -17.30 1.04 2.93
CA THR A 128 -17.89 1.04 4.29
C THR A 128 -17.61 -0.23 5.07
N ASN A 129 -17.70 -1.40 4.42
CA ASN A 129 -17.44 -2.70 5.03
C ASN A 129 -15.96 -2.93 5.41
N LEU A 130 -15.02 -2.16 4.86
CA LEU A 130 -13.59 -2.23 5.15
C LEU A 130 -13.15 -1.25 6.24
N VAL A 131 -13.99 -0.31 6.67
CA VAL A 131 -13.66 0.64 7.75
C VAL A 131 -13.15 -0.08 9.01
N PRO A 132 -13.81 -1.15 9.53
CA PRO A 132 -13.32 -1.84 10.73
C PRO A 132 -11.95 -2.50 10.52
N LEU A 133 -11.67 -2.99 9.30
CA LEU A 133 -10.37 -3.58 8.96
C LEU A 133 -9.26 -2.53 9.07
N TYR A 134 -9.43 -1.36 8.43
CA TYR A 134 -8.42 -0.31 8.43
C TYR A 134 -8.12 0.21 9.83
N ILE A 135 -9.16 0.43 10.64
CA ILE A 135 -9.01 0.88 12.02
C ILE A 135 -8.28 -0.17 12.86
N LYS A 136 -8.79 -1.42 12.88
CA LYS A 136 -8.28 -2.46 13.80
C LYS A 136 -6.92 -3.01 13.39
N LYS A 137 -6.66 -3.15 12.08
CA LYS A 137 -5.46 -3.83 11.58
C LYS A 137 -4.30 -2.88 11.29
N TYR A 138 -4.62 -1.66 10.87
CA TYR A 138 -3.65 -0.70 10.35
C TYR A 138 -3.61 0.63 11.14
N GLY A 139 -4.42 0.78 12.20
CA GLY A 139 -4.32 1.93 13.12
C GLY A 139 -4.97 3.22 12.63
N PHE A 140 -5.73 3.16 11.52
CA PHE A 140 -6.43 4.33 11.01
C PHE A 140 -7.47 4.88 12.01
N LYS A 141 -7.65 6.19 12.01
CA LYS A 141 -8.67 6.91 12.79
C LYS A 141 -9.74 7.47 11.88
N ASN A 142 -11.00 7.45 12.32
CA ASN A 142 -12.10 8.04 11.55
C ASN A 142 -12.09 9.56 11.71
N ILE A 143 -12.11 10.28 10.59
CA ILE A 143 -12.15 11.75 10.54
C ILE A 143 -13.35 12.26 9.73
N GLY A 144 -14.50 11.57 9.82
CA GLY A 144 -15.73 11.88 9.10
C GLY A 144 -15.92 10.96 7.91
N ARG A 145 -15.70 11.47 6.69
CA ARG A 145 -15.92 10.68 5.46
C ARG A 145 -14.76 9.76 5.09
N GLY A 146 -13.61 9.93 5.74
CA GLY A 146 -12.43 9.12 5.47
C GLY A 146 -11.68 8.74 6.74
N LEU A 147 -10.56 8.09 6.52
CA LEU A 147 -9.68 7.55 7.54
C LEU A 147 -8.32 8.22 7.46
N TRP A 148 -7.70 8.40 8.62
CA TRP A 148 -6.44 9.12 8.78
C TRP A 148 -5.42 8.33 9.60
N LEU A 149 -4.16 8.34 9.16
CA LEU A 149 -3.01 7.98 9.98
C LEU A 149 -2.27 9.25 10.40
N ASP A 150 -2.06 9.41 11.70
CA ASP A 150 -1.17 10.42 12.25
C ASP A 150 0.26 9.89 12.35
N ILE A 151 1.16 10.72 12.88
CA ILE A 151 2.58 10.41 13.00
C ILE A 151 2.83 9.11 13.77
N ASP A 152 2.17 8.91 14.91
CA ASP A 152 2.38 7.75 15.77
C ASP A 152 1.87 6.47 15.11
N ALA A 153 0.65 6.49 14.56
CA ALA A 153 0.09 5.35 13.86
C ALA A 153 0.90 4.98 12.61
N SER A 154 1.45 5.98 11.92
CA SER A 154 2.31 5.77 10.74
C SER A 154 3.65 5.14 11.12
N LEU A 155 4.27 5.58 12.22
CA LEU A 155 5.49 4.97 12.74
C LEU A 155 5.25 3.51 13.19
N GLU A 156 4.13 3.24 13.85
CA GLU A 156 3.74 1.88 14.23
C GLU A 156 3.52 0.98 13.00
N LEU A 157 2.81 1.49 11.99
CA LEU A 157 2.58 0.75 10.76
C LEU A 157 3.88 0.47 10.01
N MET A 158 4.80 1.46 9.96
CA MET A 158 6.12 1.27 9.40
C MET A 158 6.91 0.21 10.17
N SER A 159 6.99 0.29 11.50
CA SER A 159 7.67 -0.71 12.35
C SER A 159 7.13 -2.14 12.17
N LYS A 160 5.85 -2.29 11.83
CA LYS A 160 5.22 -3.61 11.64
C LYS A 160 5.49 -4.23 10.27
N PHE A 161 5.73 -3.41 9.25
CA PHE A 161 5.77 -3.83 7.84
C PHE A 161 7.08 -3.50 7.10
N GLN A 162 7.98 -2.78 7.76
CA GLN A 162 9.35 -2.41 7.36
C GLN A 162 10.25 -2.57 8.59
#